data_AF-A0A645FT31-F1
#
_entry.id   AF-A0A645FT31-F1
#
_cell.length_a   1.000
_cell.length_b   1.000
_cell.length_c   1.000
_cell.angle_alpha   90.00
_cell.angle_beta   90.00
_cell.angle_gamma   90.00
#
_symmetry.space_group_name_H-M   'P 1'
#
loop_
_entity.id
_entity.type
_entity.pdbx_description
1 polymer ?
#
loop_
_entity_poly.entity_id
_entity_poly.type
_entity_poly.pdbx_seq_one_letter_code
_entity_poly.pdbx_strand_id
1 'polypeptide(L)' 'MYWKKASEALAPYLKKGKVISVMGRINIRAYTKENGEKKYSAQVVAEQIQFVDLFKHKEKAE' A
#
# COMPACT_ATOMS: atom_id res chain seq x y z
N MET A 1 0.62 1.53 7.96
CA MET A 1 -0.24 0.78 8.91
C MET A 1 -1.67 1.31 8.77
N TYR A 2 -2.61 0.49 8.28
CA TYR A 2 -4.04 0.83 8.24
C TYR A 2 -4.70 0.32 9.53
N TRP A 3 -5.40 1.17 10.27
CA TRP A 3 -6.00 0.79 11.55
C TRP A 3 -7.21 -0.13 11.31
N LYS A 4 -7.14 -1.34 11.89
CA LYS A 4 -8.06 -2.50 11.85
C LYS A 4 -9.31 -2.41 10.95
N LYS A 5 -10.29 -1.57 11.27
CA LYS A 5 -11.60 -1.57 10.56
C LYS A 5 -11.52 -1.35 9.05
N ALA A 6 -10.72 -0.39 8.59
CA ALA A 6 -10.58 -0.13 7.15
C ALA A 6 -9.82 -1.27 6.44
N SER A 7 -8.88 -1.90 7.14
CA SER A 7 -8.10 -3.02 6.61
C SER A 7 -8.97 -4.25 6.37
N GLU A 8 -9.90 -4.55 7.27
CA GLU A 8 -10.80 -5.71 7.17
C GLU A 8 -11.74 -5.61 5.97
N ALA A 9 -12.28 -4.42 5.69
CA ALA A 9 -13.14 -4.18 4.54
C ALA A 9 -12.37 -4.27 3.20
N LEU A 10 -11.10 -3.86 3.17
CA LEU A 10 -10.29 -3.80 1.95
C LEU A 10 -9.57 -5.12 1.63
N ALA A 11 -9.24 -5.93 2.64
CA ALA A 11 -8.53 -7.19 2.49
C ALA A 11 -9.06 -8.12 1.37
N PRO A 12 -10.39 -8.38 1.23
CA PRO A 12 -10.88 -9.27 0.17
C PRO A 12 -10.68 -8.72 -1.25
N TYR A 13 -10.54 -7.41 -1.41
CA TYR A 13 -10.41 -6.75 -2.72
C TYR A 13 -8.95 -6.52 -3.12
N LEU A 14 -8.01 -6.60 -2.18
CA LEU A 14 -6.58 -6.44 -2.39
C LEU A 14 -5.95 -7.80 -2.75
N LYS A 15 -5.59 -7.97 -4.01
CA LYS A 15 -4.82 -9.12 -4.51
C LYS A 15 -3.47 -8.65 -5.05
N LYS A 16 -2.45 -9.51 -4.98
CA LYS A 16 -1.14 -9.23 -5.58
C LYS A 16 -1.33 -8.87 -7.06
N GLY A 17 -0.72 -7.77 -7.49
CA GLY A 17 -0.82 -7.26 -8.86
C GLY A 17 -1.98 -6.31 -9.13
N LYS A 18 -2.92 -6.12 -8.18
CA LYS A 18 -3.91 -5.05 -8.30
C LYS A 18 -3.27 -3.69 -8.07
N VAL A 19 -3.69 -2.72 -8.87
CA VAL A 19 -3.26 -1.33 -8.72
C VAL A 19 -4.22 -0.58 -7.81
N ILE A 20 -3.64 0.16 -6.86
CA ILE A 20 -4.38 1.01 -5.93
C ILE A 20 -3.67 2.35 -5.83
N SER A 21 -4.45 3.40 -5.69
CA SER A 21 -3.98 4.72 -5.28
C SER A 21 -4.10 4.82 -3.76
N VAL A 22 -3.05 5.31 -3.11
CA VAL A 22 -2.97 5.43 -1.67
C VAL A 22 -2.57 6.86 -1.32
N MET A 23 -3.43 7.56 -0.59
CA MET A 23 -3.17 8.91 -0.09
C MET A 23 -3.07 8.86 1.44
N GLY A 24 -2.09 9.57 1.99
CA GLY A 24 -1.91 9.69 3.43
C GLY A 24 -0.56 10.30 3.79
N ARG A 25 -0.04 9.90 4.94
CA ARG A 25 1.18 10.46 5.54
C ARG A 25 2.34 9.47 5.51
N ILE A 26 3.53 9.97 5.20
CA ILE A 26 4.76 9.20 5.29
C ILE A 26 5.27 9.25 6.74
N ASN A 27 5.59 8.09 7.30
CA ASN A 27 6.21 7.93 8.59
C ASN A 27 7.55 7.23 8.42
N ILE A 28 8.64 7.90 8.76
CA ILE A 28 9.99 7.34 8.71
C ILE A 28 10.41 7.02 10.14
N ARG A 29 10.77 5.76 10.39
CA ARG A 29 11.25 5.31 11.70
C ARG A 29 12.66 4.78 11.57
N ALA A 30 13.56 5.26 12.42
CA ALA A 30 14.86 4.65 12.60
C ALA A 30 14.77 3.56 13.69
N TYR A 31 15.37 2.41 13.45
CA TYR A 31 15.51 1.34 14.42
C TYR A 31 16.90 0.73 14.35
N THR A 32 17.42 0.30 15.49
CA THR A 32 18.72 -0.36 15.58
C THR A 32 18.50 -1.86 15.55
N LYS A 33 19.20 -2.56 14.67
CA LYS A 33 19.25 -4.02 14.65
C LYS A 33 20.17 -4.52 15.77
N GLU A 34 20.02 -5.78 16.18
CA GLU A 34 20.88 -6.43 17.20
C GLU A 34 22.38 -6.33 16.88
N ASN A 35 22.74 -6.26 15.61
CA ASN A 35 24.12 -6.09 15.14
C ASN A 35 24.65 -4.63 15.21
N GLY A 36 23.89 -3.70 15.80
CA GLY A 36 24.25 -2.28 15.94
C GLY A 36 23.98 -1.41 14.72
N GLU A 37 23.52 -1.97 13.60
CA GLU A 37 23.22 -1.20 12.39
C GLU A 37 21.91 -0.40 12.55
N LYS A 38 21.96 0.92 12.27
CA LYS A 38 20.77 1.77 12.18
C LYS A 38 20.10 1.58 10.82
N LYS A 39 18.85 1.11 10.82
CA LYS A 39 18.01 1.01 9.62
C LYS A 39 16.86 2.00 9.67
N TYR A 40 16.48 2.50 8.51
CA TYR A 40 15.31 3.36 8.34
C TYR A 40 14.19 2.57 7.67
N SER A 41 13.01 2.62 8.26
CA SER A 41 11.78 2.09 7.70
C SER A 41 10.89 3.26 7.29
N ALA A 42 10.68 3.42 5.99
CA ALA A 42 9.67 4.33 5.47
C ALA A 42 8.35 3.56 5.36
N GLN A 43 7.31 4.06 6.02
CA GLN A 43 5.97 3.49 5.99
C GLN A 43 4.99 4.56 5.57
N VAL A 44 3.96 4.17 4.81
CA VAL A 44 2.82 5.05 4.54
C VAL A 44 1.71 4.69 5.53
N VAL A 45 1.30 5.68 6.32
CA VAL A 45 0.06 5.64 7.10
C VAL A 45 -0.99 6.25 6.21
N ALA A 46 -1.94 5.43 5.82
CA ALA A 46 -2.75 5.75 4.69
C ALA A 46 -4.19 6.02 5.15
N GLU A 47 -4.75 7.08 4.58
CA GLU A 47 -5.98 7.75 5.01
C GLU A 47 -7.09 7.54 3.99
N GLN A 48 -6.73 7.44 2.70
CA GLN A 48 -7.64 7.11 1.62
C GLN A 48 -7.02 6.08 0.67
N ILE A 49 -7.78 5.04 0.31
CA ILE A 49 -7.44 4.11 -0.79
C ILE A 49 -8.50 4.25 -1.86
N GLN A 50 -8.05 4.31 -3.11
CA GLN A 50 -8.91 4.16 -4.28
C GLN A 50 -8.40 3.01 -5.14
N PHE A 51 -9.31 2.20 -5.64
CA PHE A 51 -8.97 1.20 -6.65
C PHE A 51 -8.83 1.90 -7.99
N VAL A 52 -7.70 1.67 -8.66
CA VAL A 52 -7.44 2.24 -9.97
C VAL A 52 -7.39 1.09 -10.96
N ASP A 53 -8.24 1.16 -11.98
CA ASP A 53 -8.19 0.19 -13.07
C ASP A 53 -7.22 0.72 -14.13
N LEU A 54 -5.99 0.23 -14.09
CA LEU A 54 -4.92 0.66 -15.01
C LEU A 54 -4.82 -0.22 -16.27
N PHE A 55 -5.78 -1.13 -16.48
CA PHE A 55 -5.82 -1.98 -17.66
C PHE A 55 -7.21 -1.93 -18.29
N LYS A 56 -7.45 -0.92 -19.15
CA LYS A 56 -8.25 -1.20 -20.35
C LYS A 56 -7.51 -2.33 -21.06
N HIS A 57 -8.04 -3.54 -20.97
CA HIS A 57 -7.72 -4.61 -21.91
C HIS A 57 -7.78 -3.94 -23.29
N LYS A 58 -6.66 -3.91 -24.03
CA LYS A 58 -6.74 -3.53 -25.45
C LYS A 58 -7.75 -4.49 -26.05
N GLU A 59 -8.96 -4.00 -26.29
CA GLU A 59 -9.95 -4.68 -27.10
C GLU A 59 -9.20 -5.09 -28.38
N LYS A 60 -9.17 -6.39 -28.64
CA LYS A 60 -8.66 -6.92 -29.90
C LYS A 60 -9.40 -6.17 -31.01
N ALA A 61 -8.68 -5.34 -31.75
CA ALA A 61 -9.13 -4.89 -33.05
C ALA A 61 -9.06 -6.12 -33.97
N GLU A 62 -10.23 -6.70 -34.24
CA GLU A 62 -10.46 -7.54 -35.42
C GLU A 62 -10.62 -6.65 -36.65
#